data_AF-A0A9X0WM51-F1
#
_entry.id   AF-A0A9X0WM51-F1
#
_cell.length_a   1.000
_cell.length_b   1.000
_cell.length_c   1.000
_cell.angle_alpha   90.00
_cell.angle_beta   90.00
_cell.angle_gamma   90.00
#
_symmetry.space_group_name_H-M   'P 1'
#
loop_
_entity.id
_entity.type
_entity.pdbx_description
1 polymer ?
#
loop_
_entity_poly.entity_id
_entity_poly.type
_entity_poly.pdbx_seq_one_letter_code
_entity_poly.pdbx_strand_id
1 'polypeptide(L)'
;RVIEPMLAGTALGEVPTDDRDYLVDLGLLRRDGAGGLVVANPLYREVLPRMLASGPQDSLPRISPTWLNTDGTLNPSALLDAFLAFWRRHGQPLLGSAPYHEIAPHLVLMAFLHRVVNGGGTLEREYAIGMGRMDLCLRYGAVTLGMELKVWRDHEADPLVEGLVQLDGYLAGLGLDSGWLVIFDRRSNQPSIAERTACHTATSPQGRAIAVIRA
;
A
#
# COMPACT_ATOMS: atom_id res chain seq x y z
N ARG A 1 4.96 -0.83 -17.03
CA ARG A 1 6.25 -1.56 -17.14
C ARG A 1 7.35 -0.93 -16.30
N VAL A 2 7.64 0.37 -16.41
CA VAL A 2 8.67 1.03 -15.55
C VAL A 2 8.10 1.55 -14.23
N ILE A 3 7.01 2.32 -14.29
CA ILE A 3 6.41 2.97 -13.11
C ILE A 3 5.82 1.95 -12.12
N GLU A 4 5.24 0.86 -12.63
CA GLU A 4 4.58 -0.16 -11.79
C GLU A 4 5.54 -0.87 -10.82
N PRO A 5 6.69 -1.43 -11.26
CA PRO A 5 7.71 -1.95 -10.33
C PRO A 5 8.23 -0.91 -9.35
N MET A 6 8.43 0.34 -9.81
CA MET A 6 8.90 1.43 -8.94
C MET A 6 7.89 1.75 -7.83
N LEU A 7 6.58 1.76 -8.14
CA LEU A 7 5.52 1.95 -7.15
C LEU A 7 5.33 0.72 -6.25
N ALA A 8 5.56 -0.48 -6.78
CA ALA A 8 5.58 -1.73 -6.01
C ALA A 8 6.83 -1.86 -5.10
N GLY A 9 7.80 -0.95 -5.23
CA GLY A 9 9.11 -1.05 -4.59
C GLY A 9 10.00 -2.17 -5.14
N THR A 10 9.59 -2.88 -6.20
CA THR A 10 10.33 -4.01 -6.77
C THR A 10 11.43 -3.55 -7.74
N ALA A 11 12.39 -4.44 -8.00
CA ALA A 11 13.38 -4.21 -9.04
C ALA A 11 12.69 -4.08 -10.40
N LEU A 12 13.16 -3.15 -11.23
CA LEU A 12 12.60 -2.87 -12.55
C LEU A 12 12.59 -4.06 -13.52
N GLY A 13 13.41 -5.09 -13.27
CA GLY A 13 13.59 -6.23 -14.18
C GLY A 13 14.26 -5.82 -15.50
N GLU A 14 14.10 -6.65 -16.54
CA GLU A 14 14.59 -6.32 -17.89
C GLU A 14 13.65 -5.34 -18.59
N VAL A 15 13.86 -4.06 -18.34
CA VAL A 15 13.26 -2.97 -19.12
C VAL A 15 14.29 -2.50 -20.16
N PRO A 16 13.90 -2.37 -21.45
CA PRO A 16 14.75 -1.76 -22.46
C PRO A 16 15.33 -0.42 -21.99
N THR A 17 16.58 -0.14 -22.37
CA THR A 17 17.23 1.13 -22.01
C THR A 17 16.47 2.32 -22.58
N ASP A 18 15.96 2.21 -23.81
CA ASP A 18 15.20 3.25 -24.49
C ASP A 18 13.94 3.67 -23.73
N ASP A 19 13.18 2.71 -23.18
CA ASP A 19 12.01 3.00 -22.35
C ASP A 19 12.38 3.78 -21.07
N ARG A 20 13.55 3.49 -20.50
CA ARG A 20 14.06 4.17 -19.29
C ARG A 20 14.53 5.58 -19.62
N ASP A 21 15.30 5.73 -20.69
CA ASP A 21 15.83 7.01 -21.15
C ASP A 21 14.70 7.93 -21.60
N TYR A 22 13.70 7.40 -22.31
CA TYR A 22 12.50 8.15 -22.68
C TYR A 22 11.78 8.78 -21.47
N LEU A 23 11.65 8.05 -20.36
CA LEU A 23 11.04 8.57 -19.13
C LEU A 23 11.91 9.58 -18.39
N VAL A 24 13.23 9.49 -18.55
CA VAL A 24 14.20 10.47 -18.04
C VAL A 24 14.13 11.75 -18.86
N ASP A 25 14.13 11.63 -20.19
CA ASP A 25 14.06 12.75 -21.13
C ASP A 25 12.73 13.49 -21.01
N LEU A 26 11.64 12.78 -20.75
CA LEU A 26 10.32 13.36 -20.46
C LEU A 26 10.27 14.06 -19.09
N GLY A 27 11.32 13.93 -18.26
CA GLY A 27 11.40 14.53 -16.93
C GLY A 27 10.49 13.87 -15.89
N LEU A 28 9.97 12.67 -16.16
CA LEU A 28 9.17 11.91 -15.19
C LEU A 28 10.05 11.21 -14.17
N LEU A 29 11.16 10.65 -14.63
CA LEU A 29 12.17 9.98 -13.82
C LEU A 29 13.50 10.73 -13.90
N ARG A 30 14.36 10.53 -12.92
CA ARG A 30 15.76 10.95 -12.96
C ARG A 30 16.66 9.83 -12.46
N ARG A 31 17.89 9.81 -12.94
CA ARG A 31 18.93 8.92 -12.42
C ARG A 31 19.45 9.51 -11.12
N ASP A 32 19.43 8.73 -10.05
CA ASP A 32 19.98 9.15 -8.76
C ASP A 32 21.49 8.96 -8.74
N GLY A 33 22.22 9.88 -8.11
CA GLY A 33 23.68 9.88 -8.06
C GLY A 33 24.27 8.68 -7.30
N ALA A 34 23.48 8.09 -6.40
CA ALA A 34 23.81 6.85 -5.69
C ALA A 34 23.48 5.58 -6.49
N GLY A 35 22.95 5.72 -7.71
CA GLY A 35 22.46 4.63 -8.56
C GLY A 35 20.95 4.42 -8.45
N GLY A 36 20.33 4.06 -9.58
CA GLY A 36 18.88 3.79 -9.67
C GLY A 36 18.08 4.89 -10.34
N LEU A 37 16.82 4.58 -10.67
CA LEU A 37 15.83 5.53 -11.19
C LEU A 37 14.94 5.97 -10.04
N VAL A 38 14.67 7.26 -9.93
CA VAL A 38 13.73 7.83 -8.96
C VAL A 38 12.75 8.77 -9.66
N VAL A 39 11.57 8.97 -9.09
CA VAL A 39 10.61 9.95 -9.62
C VAL A 39 11.23 11.35 -9.52
N ALA A 40 11.31 12.06 -10.66
CA ALA A 40 12.04 13.31 -10.78
C ALA A 40 11.35 14.46 -10.03
N ASN A 41 10.03 14.58 -10.15
CA ASN A 41 9.23 15.61 -9.51
C ASN A 41 8.40 15.02 -8.35
N PRO A 42 8.48 15.57 -7.13
CA PRO A 42 7.63 15.16 -6.01
C PRO A 42 6.13 15.15 -6.34
N LEU A 43 5.65 16.05 -7.22
CA LEU A 43 4.25 16.07 -7.65
C LEU A 43 3.84 14.79 -8.36
N TYR A 44 4.72 14.18 -9.17
CA TYR A 44 4.42 12.93 -9.87
C TYR A 44 4.27 11.74 -8.91
N ARG A 45 4.89 11.81 -7.72
CA ARG A 45 4.67 10.78 -6.68
C ARG A 45 3.24 10.79 -6.17
N GLU A 46 2.53 11.91 -6.25
CA GLU A 46 1.13 12.01 -5.86
C GLU A 46 0.18 11.74 -7.05
N VAL A 47 0.53 12.27 -8.22
CA VAL A 47 -0.33 12.19 -9.41
C VAL A 47 -0.38 10.78 -9.99
N LEU A 48 0.77 10.09 -10.10
CA LEU A 48 0.81 8.77 -10.75
C LEU A 48 -0.03 7.72 -10.00
N PRO A 49 0.12 7.51 -8.67
CA PRO A 49 -0.71 6.54 -7.96
C PRO A 49 -2.19 6.88 -8.01
N ARG A 50 -2.53 8.19 -7.90
CA ARG A 50 -3.91 8.66 -7.99
C ARG A 50 -4.54 8.35 -9.35
N MET A 51 -3.81 8.61 -10.43
CA MET A 51 -4.27 8.27 -11.78
C MET A 51 -4.41 6.76 -11.98
N LEU A 52 -3.47 5.96 -11.45
CA LEU A 52 -3.53 4.51 -11.55
C LEU A 52 -4.66 3.91 -10.70
N ALA A 53 -5.00 4.56 -9.59
CA ALA A 53 -6.09 4.18 -8.71
C ALA A 53 -7.47 4.66 -9.18
N SER A 54 -7.57 5.51 -10.21
CA SER A 54 -8.85 6.09 -10.63
C SER A 54 -9.86 5.02 -11.09
N GLY A 55 -9.42 4.05 -11.88
CA GLY A 55 -10.26 2.93 -12.33
C GLY A 55 -10.83 2.10 -11.15
N PRO A 56 -9.98 1.63 -10.22
CA PRO A 56 -10.43 1.02 -8.98
C PRO A 56 -11.39 1.92 -8.19
N GLN A 57 -11.10 3.22 -8.05
CA GLN A 57 -11.94 4.18 -7.32
C GLN A 57 -13.35 4.31 -7.90
N ASP A 58 -13.48 4.43 -9.21
CA ASP A 58 -14.78 4.56 -9.89
C ASP A 58 -15.64 3.29 -9.74
N SER A 59 -14.98 2.14 -9.55
CA SER A 59 -15.63 0.84 -9.35
C SER A 59 -16.00 0.57 -7.89
N LEU A 60 -15.61 1.45 -6.95
CA LEU A 60 -15.90 1.27 -5.53
C LEU A 60 -17.39 1.56 -5.22
N PRO A 61 -18.06 0.70 -4.43
CA PRO A 61 -19.39 1.01 -3.94
C PRO A 61 -19.35 2.22 -3.00
N ARG A 62 -20.43 3.02 -3.02
CA ARG A 62 -20.66 4.06 -2.02
C ARG A 62 -20.83 3.40 -0.66
N ILE A 63 -20.00 3.77 0.30
CA ILE A 63 -20.09 3.32 1.69
C ILE A 63 -20.17 4.53 2.60
N SER A 64 -21.04 4.45 3.61
CA SER A 64 -21.05 5.41 4.71
C SER A 64 -19.82 5.17 5.58
N PRO A 65 -19.17 6.22 6.12
CA PRO A 65 -18.00 6.06 6.97
C PRO A 65 -18.40 5.37 8.29
N THR A 66 -18.08 4.09 8.42
CA THR A 66 -18.28 3.29 9.64
C THR A 66 -17.06 3.31 10.56
N TRP A 67 -16.00 4.01 10.17
CA TRP A 67 -14.69 4.05 10.82
C TRP A 67 -14.46 5.31 11.66
N LEU A 68 -15.51 6.13 11.86
CA LEU A 68 -15.45 7.31 12.72
C LEU A 68 -16.16 7.03 14.04
N ASN A 69 -15.61 7.57 15.12
CA ASN A 69 -16.28 7.65 16.41
C ASN A 69 -17.45 8.65 16.34
N THR A 70 -18.30 8.65 17.37
CA THR A 70 -19.43 9.59 17.47
C THR A 70 -19.00 11.06 17.53
N ASP A 71 -17.76 11.34 17.95
CA ASP A 71 -17.14 12.67 17.97
C ASP A 71 -16.47 13.05 16.63
N GLY A 72 -16.55 12.18 15.62
CA GLY A 72 -15.95 12.39 14.30
C GLY A 72 -14.46 12.06 14.22
N THR A 73 -13.82 11.59 15.28
CA THR A 73 -12.42 11.14 15.24
C THR A 73 -12.28 9.77 14.55
N LEU A 74 -11.13 9.50 13.97
CA LEU A 74 -10.87 8.20 13.34
C LEU A 74 -10.77 7.10 14.40
N ASN A 75 -11.44 5.98 14.17
CA ASN A 75 -11.31 4.76 14.95
C ASN A 75 -10.50 3.72 14.15
N PRO A 76 -9.21 3.47 14.49
CA PRO A 76 -8.37 2.53 13.76
C PRO A 76 -8.93 1.10 13.73
N SER A 77 -9.54 0.63 14.82
CA SER A 77 -10.13 -0.71 14.87
C SER A 77 -11.34 -0.83 13.94
N ALA A 78 -12.23 0.16 13.95
CA ALA A 78 -13.38 0.18 13.04
C ALA A 78 -12.96 0.36 11.57
N LEU A 79 -11.86 1.09 11.31
CA LEU A 79 -11.25 1.19 9.99
C LEU A 79 -10.73 -0.17 9.50
N LEU A 80 -10.06 -0.92 10.38
CA LEU A 80 -9.56 -2.26 10.09
C LEU A 80 -10.70 -3.19 9.72
N ASP A 81 -11.76 -3.24 10.54
CA ASP A 81 -12.92 -4.08 10.29
C ASP A 81 -13.63 -3.70 8.97
N ALA A 82 -13.76 -2.40 8.70
CA ALA A 82 -14.30 -1.90 7.44
C ALA A 82 -13.45 -2.32 6.25
N PHE A 83 -12.12 -2.27 6.36
CA PHE A 83 -11.22 -2.73 5.31
C PHE A 83 -11.32 -4.24 5.09
N LEU A 84 -11.32 -5.05 6.14
CA LEU A 84 -11.44 -6.51 6.03
C LEU A 84 -12.77 -6.92 5.39
N ALA A 85 -13.88 -6.29 5.80
CA ALA A 85 -15.20 -6.53 5.21
C ALA A 85 -15.24 -6.12 3.72
N PHE A 86 -14.66 -4.97 3.40
CA PHE A 86 -14.54 -4.50 2.03
C PHE A 86 -13.71 -5.45 1.17
N TRP A 87 -12.53 -5.85 1.66
CA TRP A 87 -11.59 -6.68 0.91
C TRP A 87 -12.16 -8.08 0.63
N ARG A 88 -12.79 -8.71 1.63
CA ARG A 88 -13.48 -10.00 1.45
C ARG A 88 -14.57 -9.96 0.38
N ARG A 89 -15.30 -8.84 0.28
CA ARG A 89 -16.43 -8.70 -0.65
C ARG A 89 -16.02 -8.25 -2.05
N HIS A 90 -15.02 -7.37 -2.15
CA HIS A 90 -14.70 -6.66 -3.39
C HIS A 90 -13.28 -6.87 -3.89
N GLY A 91 -12.37 -7.46 -3.09
CA GLY A 91 -10.98 -7.64 -3.46
C GLY A 91 -10.82 -8.47 -4.74
N GLN A 92 -11.47 -9.62 -4.83
CA GLN A 92 -11.36 -10.52 -5.99
C GLN A 92 -11.76 -9.85 -7.32
N PRO A 93 -12.96 -9.26 -7.46
CA PRO A 93 -13.35 -8.61 -8.71
C PRO A 93 -12.49 -7.38 -9.04
N LEU A 94 -12.08 -6.59 -8.04
CA LEU A 94 -11.25 -5.40 -8.27
C LEU A 94 -9.82 -5.73 -8.70
N LEU A 95 -9.24 -6.83 -8.19
CA LEU A 95 -7.94 -7.29 -8.65
C LEU A 95 -8.02 -7.87 -10.06
N GLY A 96 -9.12 -8.55 -10.41
CA GLY A 96 -9.30 -9.13 -11.75
C GLY A 96 -9.52 -8.09 -12.85
N SER A 97 -10.00 -6.89 -12.54
CA SER A 97 -10.22 -5.81 -13.51
C SER A 97 -9.07 -4.80 -13.59
N ALA A 98 -8.09 -4.88 -12.68
CA ALA A 98 -7.00 -3.91 -12.62
C ALA A 98 -5.98 -4.16 -13.75
N PRO A 99 -5.65 -3.15 -14.57
CA PRO A 99 -4.67 -3.31 -15.65
C PRO A 99 -3.23 -3.50 -15.14
N TYR A 100 -2.95 -3.16 -13.88
CA TYR A 100 -1.63 -3.19 -13.25
C TYR A 100 -1.58 -4.26 -12.16
N HIS A 101 -1.41 -5.52 -12.56
CA HIS A 101 -1.55 -6.66 -11.66
C HIS A 101 -0.57 -6.61 -10.48
N GLU A 102 0.67 -6.14 -10.66
CA GLU A 102 1.70 -6.11 -9.60
C GLU A 102 1.32 -5.18 -8.45
N ILE A 103 0.79 -4.00 -8.77
CA ILE A 103 0.40 -2.98 -7.78
C ILE A 103 -1.09 -2.96 -7.48
N ALA A 104 -1.91 -3.77 -8.16
CA ALA A 104 -3.36 -3.75 -8.00
C ALA A 104 -3.83 -3.82 -6.53
N PRO A 105 -3.27 -4.67 -5.65
CA PRO A 105 -3.66 -4.70 -4.25
C PRO A 105 -3.35 -3.39 -3.51
N HIS A 106 -2.18 -2.81 -3.76
CA HIS A 106 -1.79 -1.51 -3.24
C HIS A 106 -2.74 -0.40 -3.71
N LEU A 107 -3.07 -0.38 -5.02
CA LEU A 107 -4.00 0.59 -5.60
C LEU A 107 -5.40 0.47 -4.99
N VAL A 108 -5.89 -0.75 -4.77
CA VAL A 108 -7.21 -0.98 -4.17
C VAL A 108 -7.23 -0.54 -2.70
N LEU A 109 -6.17 -0.83 -1.91
CA LEU A 109 -6.09 -0.31 -0.54
C LEU A 109 -6.02 1.22 -0.53
N MET A 110 -5.20 1.83 -1.40
CA MET A 110 -5.12 3.29 -1.49
C MET A 110 -6.47 3.90 -1.92
N ALA A 111 -7.18 3.28 -2.86
CA ALA A 111 -8.52 3.69 -3.26
C ALA A 111 -9.51 3.59 -2.09
N PHE A 112 -9.41 2.53 -1.28
CA PHE A 112 -10.18 2.39 -0.04
C PHE A 112 -9.88 3.54 0.94
N LEU A 113 -8.59 3.79 1.22
CA LEU A 113 -8.14 4.81 2.17
C LEU A 113 -8.41 6.24 1.70
N HIS A 114 -8.45 6.48 0.39
CA HIS A 114 -8.86 7.77 -0.16
C HIS A 114 -10.27 8.18 0.29
N ARG A 115 -11.17 7.23 0.53
CA ARG A 115 -12.51 7.52 1.08
C ARG A 115 -12.44 8.01 2.53
N VAL A 116 -11.45 7.56 3.29
CA VAL A 116 -11.17 8.04 4.65
C VAL A 116 -10.62 9.47 4.60
N VAL A 117 -9.64 9.70 3.71
CA VAL A 117 -9.01 11.00 3.48
C VAL A 117 -10.01 12.06 3.03
N ASN A 118 -10.96 11.71 2.16
CA ASN A 118 -12.04 12.61 1.74
C ASN A 118 -12.92 13.10 2.90
N GLY A 119 -12.89 12.42 4.06
CA GLY A 119 -13.53 12.87 5.29
C GLY A 119 -12.73 13.90 6.10
N GLY A 120 -11.60 14.41 5.59
CA GLY A 120 -10.75 15.41 6.28
C GLY A 120 -9.37 14.91 6.72
N GLY A 121 -8.90 13.79 6.20
CA GLY A 121 -7.56 13.25 6.48
C GLY A 121 -6.52 13.58 5.40
N THR A 122 -5.32 13.06 5.57
CA THR A 122 -4.25 13.01 4.57
C THR A 122 -3.65 11.60 4.51
N LEU A 123 -3.16 11.20 3.34
CA LEU A 123 -2.45 9.94 3.14
C LEU A 123 -1.11 10.22 2.48
N GLU A 124 -0.05 10.09 3.26
CA GLU A 124 1.34 10.21 2.82
C GLU A 124 1.83 8.83 2.34
N ARG A 125 2.68 8.81 1.30
CA ARG A 125 3.27 7.59 0.74
C ARG A 125 4.77 7.75 0.56
N GLU A 126 5.53 6.76 0.96
CA GLU A 126 6.97 6.69 0.67
C GLU A 126 7.27 5.45 -0.18
N TYR A 127 7.97 5.68 -1.30
CA TYR A 127 8.36 4.65 -2.27
C TYR A 127 9.87 4.45 -2.18
N ALA A 128 10.32 3.34 -1.60
CA ALA A 128 11.74 2.96 -1.61
C ALA A 128 11.99 1.95 -2.75
N ILE A 129 12.30 2.49 -3.93
CA ILE A 129 12.55 1.71 -5.15
C ILE A 129 13.73 0.75 -4.92
N GLY A 130 13.53 -0.54 -5.19
CA GLY A 130 14.55 -1.58 -5.01
C GLY A 130 14.63 -2.19 -3.61
N MET A 131 13.84 -1.69 -2.64
CA MET A 131 13.79 -2.22 -1.27
C MET A 131 12.47 -2.96 -0.96
N GLY A 132 11.57 -3.09 -1.94
CA GLY A 132 10.34 -3.90 -1.83
C GLY A 132 9.34 -3.42 -0.79
N ARG A 133 9.34 -2.12 -0.44
CA ARG A 133 8.44 -1.54 0.57
C ARG A 133 7.65 -0.35 0.03
N MET A 134 6.39 -0.29 0.43
CA MET A 134 5.52 0.87 0.27
C MET A 134 4.98 1.23 1.64
N ASP A 135 5.49 2.32 2.18
CA ASP A 135 5.05 2.84 3.46
C ASP A 135 3.90 3.82 3.24
N LEU A 136 2.81 3.65 3.99
CA LEU A 136 1.70 4.58 4.03
C LEU A 136 1.59 5.20 5.43
N CYS A 137 1.37 6.51 5.50
CA CYS A 137 0.97 7.19 6.73
C CYS A 137 -0.38 7.87 6.52
N LEU A 138 -1.41 7.33 7.17
CA LEU A 138 -2.73 7.95 7.23
C LEU A 138 -2.78 8.90 8.44
N ARG A 139 -3.11 10.17 8.20
CA ARG A 139 -3.37 11.14 9.27
C ARG A 139 -4.83 11.59 9.21
N TYR A 140 -5.50 11.62 10.34
CA TYR A 140 -6.88 12.08 10.44
C TYR A 140 -7.11 12.74 11.81
N GLY A 141 -7.20 14.07 11.82
CA GLY A 141 -7.18 14.84 13.06
C GLY A 141 -5.91 14.54 13.87
N ALA A 142 -6.07 14.13 15.12
CA ALA A 142 -4.95 13.73 16.00
C ALA A 142 -4.45 12.29 15.77
N VAL A 143 -5.17 11.48 14.98
CA VAL A 143 -4.83 10.07 14.76
C VAL A 143 -3.82 9.97 13.62
N THR A 144 -2.72 9.26 13.87
CA THR A 144 -1.73 8.88 12.86
C THR A 144 -1.62 7.36 12.84
N LEU A 145 -1.68 6.76 11.65
CA LEU A 145 -1.64 5.32 11.44
C LEU A 145 -0.59 4.99 10.37
N GLY A 146 0.51 4.35 10.80
CA GLY A 146 1.54 3.82 9.92
C GLY A 146 1.15 2.44 9.38
N MET A 147 1.38 2.22 8.09
CA MET A 147 1.15 0.95 7.43
C MET A 147 2.34 0.58 6.53
N GLU A 148 2.72 -0.69 6.56
CA GLU A 148 3.68 -1.30 5.63
C GLU A 148 2.92 -2.28 4.73
N LEU A 149 3.22 -2.28 3.44
CA LEU A 149 2.56 -3.15 2.46
C LEU A 149 3.56 -4.07 1.78
N LYS A 150 3.23 -5.36 1.77
CA LYS A 150 4.01 -6.42 1.14
C LYS A 150 3.14 -7.22 0.18
N VAL A 151 3.76 -7.69 -0.89
CA VAL A 151 3.17 -8.70 -1.79
C VAL A 151 3.98 -9.97 -1.66
N TRP A 152 3.30 -11.09 -1.39
CA TRP A 152 3.94 -12.40 -1.29
C TRP A 152 3.68 -13.19 -2.58
N ARG A 153 4.72 -13.48 -3.36
CA ARG A 153 4.60 -14.19 -4.64
C ARG A 153 5.04 -15.64 -4.55
N ASP A 154 4.77 -16.38 -5.62
CA ASP A 154 5.28 -17.73 -5.79
C ASP A 154 6.81 -17.75 -5.69
N HIS A 155 7.33 -18.78 -5.02
CA HIS A 155 8.77 -18.97 -4.80
C HIS A 155 9.47 -17.91 -3.93
N GLU A 156 8.74 -16.93 -3.38
CA GLU A 156 9.26 -15.99 -2.39
C GLU A 156 9.03 -16.49 -0.95
N ALA A 157 9.94 -16.12 -0.05
CA ALA A 157 9.77 -16.35 1.38
C ALA A 157 8.60 -15.50 1.93
N ASP A 158 7.98 -15.95 3.01
CA ASP A 158 6.94 -15.18 3.70
C ASP A 158 7.52 -13.84 4.19
N PRO A 159 7.00 -12.68 3.71
CA PRO A 159 7.56 -11.38 4.04
C PRO A 159 7.22 -10.92 5.46
N LEU A 160 6.55 -11.74 6.28
CA LEU A 160 6.14 -11.37 7.64
C LEU A 160 7.29 -10.82 8.49
N VAL A 161 8.40 -11.55 8.60
CA VAL A 161 9.52 -11.14 9.47
C VAL A 161 10.16 -9.86 8.96
N GLU A 162 10.38 -9.76 7.65
CA GLU A 162 10.94 -8.57 7.01
C GLU A 162 10.02 -7.36 7.19
N GLY A 163 8.72 -7.52 6.94
CA GLY A 163 7.72 -6.47 7.07
C GLY A 163 7.56 -5.99 8.51
N LEU A 164 7.67 -6.88 9.51
CA LEU A 164 7.66 -6.48 10.91
C LEU A 164 8.87 -5.61 11.27
N VAL A 165 10.07 -5.95 10.78
CA VAL A 165 11.29 -5.17 11.02
C VAL A 165 11.19 -3.79 10.37
N GLN A 166 10.71 -3.72 9.13
CA GLN A 166 10.59 -2.47 8.38
C GLN A 166 9.54 -1.54 8.99
N LEU A 167 8.35 -2.06 9.26
CA LEU A 167 7.30 -1.32 9.94
C LEU A 167 7.76 -0.82 11.30
N ASP A 168 8.52 -1.61 12.05
CA ASP A 168 9.04 -1.19 13.35
C ASP A 168 9.95 0.03 13.27
N GLY A 169 10.84 0.06 12.27
CA GLY A 169 11.69 1.22 12.00
C GLY A 169 10.88 2.45 11.58
N TYR A 170 9.86 2.24 10.74
CA TYR A 170 8.97 3.30 10.29
C TYR A 170 8.15 3.90 11.44
N LEU A 171 7.54 3.05 12.28
CA LEU A 171 6.80 3.48 13.46
C LEU A 171 7.68 4.20 14.48
N ALA A 172 8.95 3.77 14.64
CA ALA A 172 9.91 4.47 15.47
C ALA A 172 10.17 5.91 14.98
N GLY A 173 10.32 6.11 13.66
CA GLY A 173 10.48 7.43 13.06
C GLY A 173 9.25 8.33 13.21
N LEU A 174 8.06 7.74 13.27
CA LEU A 174 6.80 8.45 13.48
C LEU A 174 6.42 8.63 14.98
N GLY A 175 7.14 7.98 15.90
CA GLY A 175 6.80 7.98 17.33
C GLY A 175 5.50 7.24 17.66
N LEU A 176 5.20 6.17 16.93
CA LEU A 176 3.98 5.37 17.08
C LEU A 176 4.25 4.03 17.77
N ASP A 177 3.29 3.57 18.57
CA ASP A 177 3.35 2.28 19.29
C ASP A 177 2.57 1.16 18.60
N SER A 178 1.87 1.48 17.50
CA SER A 178 1.10 0.50 16.72
C SER A 178 1.00 0.87 15.25
N GLY A 179 0.76 -0.14 14.41
CA GLY A 179 0.64 0.01 12.97
C GLY A 179 0.09 -1.24 12.29
N TRP A 180 -0.07 -1.16 10.97
CA TRP A 180 -0.58 -2.29 10.18
C TRP A 180 0.50 -2.84 9.26
N LEU A 181 0.61 -4.17 9.22
CA LEU A 181 1.37 -4.86 8.18
C LEU A 181 0.38 -5.57 7.28
N VAL A 182 0.26 -5.13 6.02
CA VAL A 182 -0.64 -5.74 5.03
C VAL A 182 0.18 -6.61 4.09
N ILE A 183 -0.05 -7.91 4.13
CA ILE A 183 0.59 -8.90 3.25
C ILE A 183 -0.47 -9.38 2.25
N PHE A 184 -0.34 -8.93 1.00
CA PHE A 184 -1.15 -9.42 -0.11
C PHE A 184 -0.56 -10.72 -0.65
N ASP A 185 -1.22 -11.84 -0.36
CA ASP A 185 -0.83 -13.14 -0.88
C ASP A 185 -1.21 -13.22 -2.37
N ARG A 186 -0.23 -13.25 -3.26
CA ARG A 186 -0.45 -13.37 -4.71
C ARG A 186 0.08 -14.67 -5.27
N ARG A 187 0.38 -15.64 -4.40
CA ARG A 187 0.79 -16.97 -4.81
C ARG A 187 -0.32 -17.65 -5.60
N SER A 188 0.07 -18.58 -6.46
CA SER A 188 -0.84 -19.42 -7.21
C SER A 188 -1.61 -20.37 -6.28
N ASN A 189 -2.79 -20.79 -6.70
CA ASN A 189 -3.64 -21.78 -6.01
C ASN A 189 -4.06 -21.42 -4.57
N GLN A 190 -4.14 -20.12 -4.26
CA GLN A 190 -4.69 -19.67 -2.98
C GLN A 190 -6.23 -19.81 -2.96
N PRO A 191 -6.83 -19.99 -1.77
CA PRO A 191 -8.27 -19.88 -1.60
C PRO A 191 -8.78 -18.51 -2.06
N SER A 192 -10.10 -18.35 -2.16
CA SER A 192 -10.67 -17.05 -2.51
C SER A 192 -10.28 -15.97 -1.49
N ILE A 193 -10.22 -14.70 -1.91
CA ILE A 193 -9.95 -13.58 -1.00
C ILE A 193 -10.89 -13.61 0.22
N ALA A 194 -12.16 -13.94 0.03
CA ALA A 194 -13.13 -14.01 1.12
C ALA A 194 -12.73 -15.02 2.22
N GLU A 195 -12.18 -16.17 1.83
CA GLU A 195 -11.80 -17.28 2.72
C GLU A 195 -10.44 -17.07 3.37
N ARG A 196 -9.46 -16.57 2.62
CA ARG A 196 -8.08 -16.43 3.10
C ARG A 196 -7.80 -15.15 3.90
N THR A 197 -8.67 -14.15 3.78
CA THR A 197 -8.44 -12.85 4.44
C THR A 197 -8.52 -13.00 5.95
N ALA A 198 -7.39 -12.80 6.61
CA ALA A 198 -7.26 -12.95 8.06
C ALA A 198 -6.51 -11.76 8.66
N CYS A 199 -6.80 -11.47 9.93
CA CYS A 199 -6.06 -10.49 10.71
C CYS A 199 -5.70 -11.11 12.06
N HIS A 200 -4.47 -10.88 12.50
CA HIS A 200 -4.00 -11.29 13.81
C HIS A 200 -3.02 -10.24 14.35
N THR A 201 -2.86 -10.21 15.66
CA THR A 201 -1.89 -9.33 16.31
C THR A 201 -0.53 -10.00 16.36
N ALA A 202 0.51 -9.24 16.05
CA ALA A 202 1.91 -9.61 16.24
C ALA A 202 2.62 -8.50 17.01
N THR A 203 3.82 -8.82 17.48
CA THR A 203 4.69 -7.88 18.18
C THR A 203 5.92 -7.61 17.32
N SER A 204 6.24 -6.34 17.12
CA SER A 204 7.44 -5.94 16.40
C SER A 204 8.71 -6.20 17.22
N PRO A 205 9.92 -6.15 16.63
CA PRO A 205 11.17 -6.33 17.37
C PRO A 205 11.35 -5.41 18.58
N GLN A 206 10.87 -4.16 18.52
CA GLN A 206 10.91 -3.21 19.65
C GLN A 206 9.65 -3.25 20.54
N GLY A 207 8.76 -4.25 20.38
CA GLY A 207 7.62 -4.45 21.28
C GLY A 207 6.33 -3.71 20.88
N ARG A 208 6.25 -3.15 19.67
CA ARG A 208 5.04 -2.43 19.18
C ARG A 208 3.95 -3.41 18.76
N ALA A 209 2.69 -3.00 18.90
CA ALA A 209 1.54 -3.82 18.55
C ALA A 209 1.22 -3.69 17.06
N ILE A 210 1.34 -4.78 16.30
CA ILE A 210 1.12 -4.78 14.86
C ILE A 210 -0.14 -5.59 14.53
N ALA A 211 -1.07 -4.97 13.81
CA ALA A 211 -2.15 -5.70 13.16
C ALA A 211 -1.63 -6.26 11.83
N VAL A 212 -1.44 -7.58 11.77
CA VAL A 212 -0.98 -8.28 10.57
C VAL A 212 -2.18 -8.78 9.79
N ILE A 213 -2.38 -8.21 8.61
CA ILE A 213 -3.46 -8.53 7.69
C ILE A 213 -2.88 -9.38 6.56
N ARG A 214 -3.37 -10.63 6.43
CA ARG A 214 -3.08 -11.48 5.28
C ARG A 214 -4.28 -11.41 4.34
N ALA A 215 -4.07 -10.87 3.15
CA ALA A 215 -5.09 -10.42 2.19
C ALA A 215 -4.99 -11.12 0.84
#